data_AF-A0A9E6CBH6-F1
#
_entry.id   AF-A0A9E6CBH6-F1
#
_cell.length_a   1.000
_cell.length_b   1.000
_cell.length_c   1.000
_cell.angle_alpha   90.00
_cell.angle_beta   90.00
_cell.angle_gamma   90.00
#
_symmetry.space_group_name_H-M   'P 1'
#
loop_
_entity.id
_entity.type
_entity.pdbx_description
1 polymer ?
#
loop_
_entity_poly.entity_id
_entity_poly.type
_entity_poly.pdbx_seq_one_letter_code
_entity_poly.pdbx_strand_id
1 'polypeptide(L)'
;LASASLKTFKENFRYFGYGYYFGKNPHMLIPDVKTSFYSFHIMVTLGGYFVLLFILTFLFVYKDKFTAKKWLLQVALWSMPLAYLAQEAGWVVAEVGRQPWVIQDLMPNIAAVSQIDKSSVQITFFLFLAVFTALLIAEIKIMLTQIKKSAISDEDNEQINKGGTK
;
A
#
# COMPACT_ATOMS: atom_id res chain seq x y z
N LEU A 1 36.29 2.81 -35.04
CA LEU A 1 34.82 2.70 -35.02
C LEU A 1 34.27 2.69 -33.58
N ALA A 2 34.72 1.77 -32.71
CA ALA A 2 34.26 1.69 -31.31
C ALA A 2 34.54 2.97 -30.47
N SER A 3 35.66 3.65 -30.68
CA SER A 3 35.99 4.90 -29.97
C SER A 3 35.12 6.09 -30.40
N ALA A 4 34.71 6.13 -31.67
CA ALA A 4 33.85 7.18 -32.21
C ALA A 4 32.40 7.01 -31.73
N SER A 5 31.87 5.78 -31.74
CA SER A 5 30.54 5.49 -31.20
C SER A 5 30.45 5.73 -29.70
N LEU A 6 31.52 5.46 -28.95
CA LEU A 6 31.59 5.73 -27.51
C LEU A 6 31.55 7.24 -27.20
N LYS A 7 32.24 8.06 -28.00
CA LYS A 7 32.21 9.52 -27.85
C LYS A 7 30.80 10.07 -28.07
N THR A 8 30.14 9.68 -29.16
CA THR A 8 28.75 10.06 -29.46
C THR A 8 27.77 9.57 -28.39
N PHE A 9 27.98 8.36 -27.86
CA PHE A 9 27.15 7.83 -26.78
C PHE A 9 27.30 8.65 -25.49
N LYS A 10 28.53 8.95 -25.07
CA LYS A 10 28.78 9.76 -23.85
C LYS A 10 28.20 11.17 -23.96
N GLU A 11 28.27 11.78 -25.13
CA GLU A 11 27.71 13.12 -25.38
C GLU A 11 26.18 13.13 -25.30
N ASN A 12 25.51 12.04 -25.71
CA ASN A 12 24.05 11.94 -25.77
C ASN A 12 23.42 11.14 -24.62
N PHE A 13 24.23 10.57 -23.72
CA PHE A 13 23.77 9.70 -22.63
C PHE A 13 22.72 10.37 -21.75
N ARG A 14 22.83 11.69 -21.54
CA ARG A 14 21.89 12.47 -20.72
C ARG A 14 20.48 12.56 -21.31
N TYR A 15 20.31 12.33 -22.62
CA TYR A 15 19.02 12.41 -23.30
C TYR A 15 18.50 11.04 -23.76
N PHE A 16 19.14 9.95 -23.33
CA PHE A 16 18.89 8.60 -23.82
C PHE A 16 17.42 8.18 -23.66
N GLY A 17 16.81 8.45 -22.50
CA GLY A 17 15.41 8.09 -22.24
C GLY A 17 14.39 8.89 -23.06
N TYR A 18 14.72 10.09 -23.50
CA TYR A 18 13.82 10.95 -24.28
C TYR A 18 13.70 10.54 -25.75
N GLY A 19 14.66 9.76 -26.26
CA GLY A 19 14.64 9.19 -27.62
C GLY A 19 13.38 8.38 -27.92
N TYR A 20 12.79 7.74 -26.91
CA TYR A 20 11.58 6.90 -27.03
C TYR A 20 10.28 7.71 -27.14
N TYR A 21 10.32 9.03 -26.92
CA TYR A 21 9.17 9.93 -27.01
C TYR A 21 9.21 10.82 -28.26
N PHE A 22 10.26 10.77 -29.08
CA PHE A 22 10.33 11.50 -30.35
C PHE A 22 9.19 11.06 -31.29
N GLY A 23 8.33 12.01 -31.67
CA GLY A 23 7.16 11.77 -32.54
C GLY A 23 5.87 11.34 -31.83
N LYS A 24 5.86 11.25 -30.50
CA LYS A 24 4.65 11.00 -29.69
C LYS A 24 4.20 12.26 -28.94
N ASN A 25 2.93 12.29 -28.52
CA ASN A 25 2.34 13.45 -27.83
C ASN A 25 3.16 13.86 -26.58
N PRO A 26 3.58 15.14 -26.46
CA PRO A 26 4.35 15.66 -25.32
C PRO A 26 3.67 15.47 -23.96
N HIS A 27 2.34 15.34 -23.95
CA HIS A 27 1.53 15.13 -22.75
C HIS A 27 1.79 13.78 -22.05
N MET A 28 2.44 12.80 -22.69
CA MET A 28 2.79 11.51 -22.05
C MET A 28 4.01 11.59 -21.11
N LEU A 29 4.72 12.72 -21.09
CA LEU A 29 5.82 12.96 -20.16
C LEU A 29 5.32 13.42 -18.78
N ILE A 30 4.06 13.89 -18.70
CA ILE A 30 3.47 14.42 -17.50
C ILE A 30 2.72 13.27 -16.81
N PRO A 31 3.09 12.88 -15.57
CA PRO A 31 2.34 11.89 -14.82
C PRO A 31 0.91 12.36 -14.54
N ASP A 32 0.00 11.42 -14.21
CA ASP A 32 -1.36 11.76 -13.83
C ASP A 32 -1.38 12.50 -12.48
N VAL A 33 -1.40 13.83 -12.58
CA VAL A 33 -1.37 14.76 -11.45
C VAL A 33 -2.59 14.58 -10.54
N LYS A 34 -3.75 14.20 -11.08
CA LYS A 34 -4.99 14.10 -10.28
C LYS A 34 -4.89 12.94 -9.29
N THR A 35 -4.46 11.79 -9.77
CA THR A 35 -4.33 10.58 -8.95
C THR A 35 -3.29 10.77 -7.84
N SER A 36 -2.10 11.30 -8.15
CA SER A 36 -1.09 11.59 -7.14
C SER A 36 -1.54 12.65 -6.12
N PHE A 37 -2.25 13.68 -6.56
CA PHE A 37 -2.75 14.74 -5.67
C PHE A 37 -3.72 14.19 -4.62
N TYR A 38 -4.75 13.44 -5.04
CA TYR A 38 -5.73 12.91 -4.10
C TYR A 38 -5.12 11.85 -3.17
N SER A 39 -4.29 10.95 -3.69
CA SER A 39 -3.61 9.95 -2.86
C SER A 39 -2.69 10.59 -1.81
N PHE A 40 -2.00 11.69 -2.15
CA PHE A 40 -1.20 12.45 -1.19
C PHE A 40 -2.05 13.04 -0.06
N HIS A 41 -3.20 13.65 -0.39
CA HIS A 41 -4.09 14.23 0.62
C HIS A 41 -4.68 13.17 1.54
N ILE A 42 -5.11 12.03 0.99
CA ILE A 42 -5.63 10.90 1.76
C ILE A 42 -4.56 10.38 2.72
N MET A 43 -3.33 10.16 2.23
CA MET A 43 -2.20 9.71 3.03
C MET A 43 -1.91 10.66 4.20
N VAL A 44 -1.78 11.96 3.92
CA VAL A 44 -1.45 12.96 4.96
C VAL A 44 -2.60 13.11 5.96
N THR A 45 -3.84 13.10 5.49
CA THR A 45 -5.03 13.20 6.37
C THR A 45 -5.13 12.01 7.32
N LEU A 46 -4.94 10.79 6.80
CA LEU A 46 -4.95 9.57 7.60
C LEU A 46 -3.74 9.51 8.55
N GLY A 47 -2.55 9.90 8.09
CA GLY A 47 -1.36 9.99 8.94
C GLY A 47 -1.54 10.95 10.11
N GLY A 48 -2.07 12.15 9.85
CA GLY A 48 -2.42 13.13 10.88
C GLY A 48 -3.48 12.60 11.86
N TYR A 49 -4.49 11.88 11.34
CA TYR A 49 -5.51 11.22 12.15
C TYR A 49 -4.91 10.18 13.12
N PHE A 50 -3.96 9.34 12.66
CA PHE A 50 -3.32 8.36 13.54
C PHE A 50 -2.48 9.00 14.64
N VAL A 51 -1.77 10.09 14.33
CA VAL A 51 -1.01 10.84 15.34
C VAL A 51 -1.95 11.43 16.39
N LEU A 52 -3.06 12.03 15.96
CA LEU A 52 -4.08 12.57 16.88
C LEU A 52 -4.67 11.47 17.77
N LEU A 53 -5.03 10.33 17.17
CA LEU A 53 -5.58 9.18 17.89
C LEU A 53 -4.59 8.65 18.92
N PHE A 54 -3.31 8.55 18.56
CA PHE A 54 -2.26 8.11 19.47
C PHE A 54 -2.10 9.06 20.67
N ILE A 55 -2.06 10.37 20.43
CA ILE A 55 -1.98 11.39 21.50
C ILE A 55 -3.21 11.29 22.42
N LEU A 56 -4.43 11.21 21.85
CA LEU A 56 -5.66 11.09 22.64
C LEU A 56 -5.65 9.82 23.49
N THR A 57 -5.31 8.69 22.88
CA THR A 57 -5.23 7.39 23.56
C THR A 57 -4.21 7.45 24.70
N PHE A 58 -3.02 8.01 24.46
CA PHE A 58 -1.98 8.18 25.47
C PHE A 58 -2.45 9.05 26.66
N LEU A 59 -3.13 10.17 26.39
CA LEU A 59 -3.68 11.02 27.44
C LEU A 59 -4.78 10.33 28.27
N PHE A 60 -5.59 9.47 27.64
CA PHE A 60 -6.62 8.70 28.34
C PHE A 60 -6.05 7.54 29.16
N VAL A 61 -4.96 6.91 28.71
CA VAL A 61 -4.19 5.94 29.50
C VAL A 61 -3.63 6.61 30.74
N TYR A 62 -2.99 7.78 30.60
CA TYR A 62 -2.40 8.51 31.72
C TYR A 62 -3.43 8.97 32.77
N LYS A 63 -4.71 9.08 32.39
CA LYS A 63 -5.82 9.49 33.28
C LYS A 63 -6.61 8.31 33.88
N ASP A 64 -6.18 7.07 33.71
CA ASP A 64 -6.81 5.84 34.24
C ASP A 64 -8.31 5.67 33.89
N LYS A 65 -8.80 6.33 32.82
CA LYS A 65 -10.19 6.23 32.35
C LYS A 65 -10.33 5.39 31.07
N PHE A 66 -9.38 4.51 30.82
CA PHE A 66 -9.24 3.76 29.57
C PHE A 66 -10.43 2.84 29.28
N THR A 67 -10.91 2.12 30.31
CA THR A 67 -12.00 1.12 30.19
C THR A 67 -13.40 1.75 30.07
N ALA A 68 -13.57 3.03 30.42
CA ALA A 68 -14.88 3.65 30.52
C ALA A 68 -15.44 4.19 29.19
N LYS A 69 -14.62 4.32 28.14
CA LYS A 69 -15.01 4.99 26.89
C LYS A 69 -15.05 4.02 25.71
N LYS A 70 -16.19 3.32 25.57
CA LYS A 70 -16.49 2.41 24.45
C LYS A 70 -16.27 3.03 23.06
N TRP A 71 -16.47 4.35 22.91
CA TRP A 71 -16.23 5.05 21.65
C TRP A 71 -14.75 5.02 21.22
N LEU A 72 -13.80 5.12 22.16
CA LEU A 72 -12.37 5.12 21.86
C LEU A 72 -11.93 3.72 21.39
N LEU A 73 -12.47 2.67 22.00
CA LEU A 73 -12.24 1.27 21.60
C LEU A 73 -12.83 0.98 20.21
N GLN A 74 -14.01 1.51 19.90
CA GLN A 74 -14.60 1.41 18.56
C GLN A 74 -13.75 2.13 17.50
N VAL A 75 -13.26 3.33 17.81
CA VAL A 75 -12.39 4.10 16.91
C VAL A 75 -11.05 3.37 16.67
N ALA A 76 -10.48 2.75 17.70
CA ALA A 76 -9.29 1.91 17.57
C ALA A 76 -9.52 0.68 16.67
N LEU A 77 -10.69 0.04 16.77
CA LEU A 77 -11.06 -1.08 15.90
C LEU A 77 -11.16 -0.65 14.43
N TRP A 78 -11.80 0.49 14.16
CA TRP A 78 -11.92 1.06 12.81
C TRP A 78 -10.61 1.58 12.24
N SER A 79 -9.60 1.81 13.08
CA SER A 79 -8.28 2.27 12.65
C SER A 79 -7.48 1.19 11.92
N MET A 80 -7.76 -0.10 12.13
CA MET A 80 -7.07 -1.20 11.44
C MET A 80 -7.25 -1.16 9.92
N PRO A 81 -8.48 -1.18 9.35
CA PRO A 81 -8.66 -1.06 7.90
C PRO A 81 -8.22 0.30 7.36
N LEU A 82 -8.36 1.36 8.16
CA LEU A 82 -7.91 2.70 7.77
C LEU A 82 -6.38 2.77 7.60
N ALA A 83 -5.62 2.05 8.43
CA ALA A 83 -4.16 2.02 8.35
C ALA A 83 -3.70 1.34 7.06
N TYR A 84 -4.39 0.26 6.66
CA TYR A 84 -4.13 -0.41 5.39
C TYR A 84 -4.37 0.53 4.20
N LEU A 85 -5.48 1.28 4.21
CA LEU A 85 -5.78 2.28 3.17
C LEU A 85 -4.71 3.38 3.09
N ALA A 86 -4.23 3.87 4.23
CA ALA A 86 -3.17 4.87 4.26
C ALA A 86 -1.85 4.34 3.65
N GLN A 87 -1.51 3.08 3.94
CA GLN A 87 -0.33 2.42 3.40
C GLN A 87 -0.40 2.28 1.88
N GLU A 88 -1.53 1.80 1.35
CA GLU A 88 -1.74 1.67 -0.10
C GLU A 88 -1.72 3.04 -0.80
N ALA A 89 -2.33 4.07 -0.19
CA ALA A 89 -2.28 5.43 -0.71
C ALA A 89 -0.83 5.97 -0.80
N GLY A 90 0.01 5.67 0.20
CA GLY A 90 1.43 6.04 0.18
C GLY A 90 2.21 5.37 -0.94
N TRP A 91 1.97 4.08 -1.19
CA TRP A 91 2.55 3.35 -2.32
C TRP A 91 2.11 3.94 -3.66
N VAL A 92 0.83 4.27 -3.81
CA VAL A 92 0.32 4.91 -5.03
C VAL A 92 1.00 6.25 -5.29
N VAL A 93 1.21 7.09 -4.26
CA VAL A 93 1.93 8.36 -4.42
C VAL A 93 3.36 8.13 -4.90
N ALA A 94 4.08 7.17 -4.32
CA ALA A 94 5.45 6.87 -4.69
C ALA A 94 5.56 6.31 -6.13
N GLU A 95 4.67 5.38 -6.50
CA GLU A 95 4.77 4.67 -7.77
C GLU A 95 4.21 5.48 -8.94
N VAL A 96 3.09 6.17 -8.75
CA VAL A 96 2.49 7.04 -9.77
C VAL A 96 3.31 8.33 -9.92
N GLY A 97 3.89 8.84 -8.84
CA GLY A 97 4.78 10.02 -8.89
C GLY A 97 6.07 9.77 -9.67
N ARG A 98 6.49 8.50 -9.81
CA ARG A 98 7.68 8.09 -10.57
C ARG A 98 7.37 7.83 -12.05
N GLN A 99 6.11 7.67 -12.43
CA GLN A 99 5.72 7.61 -13.84
C GLN A 99 6.14 8.91 -14.54
N PRO A 100 6.60 8.88 -15.81
CA PRO A 100 6.66 7.75 -16.75
C PRO A 100 8.01 7.00 -16.78
N TRP A 101 8.83 7.13 -15.74
CA TRP A 101 10.21 6.65 -15.72
C TRP A 101 10.40 5.42 -14.82
N VAL A 102 11.12 4.40 -15.31
CA VAL A 102 11.61 3.31 -14.45
C VAL A 102 12.90 3.76 -13.78
N ILE A 103 13.81 4.33 -14.57
CA ILE A 103 14.99 5.03 -14.09
C ILE A 103 14.95 6.41 -14.72
N GLN A 104 14.93 7.44 -13.87
CA GLN A 104 14.83 8.83 -14.30
C GLN A 104 15.87 9.13 -15.40
N ASP A 105 15.41 9.75 -16.48
CA ASP A 105 16.17 10.17 -17.68
C ASP A 105 16.86 9.06 -18.50
N LEU A 106 16.81 7.82 -18.03
CA LEU A 106 17.51 6.66 -18.59
C LEU A 106 16.55 5.69 -19.28
N MET A 107 15.57 5.17 -18.54
CA MET A 107 14.67 4.12 -19.03
C MET A 107 13.22 4.51 -18.80
N PRO A 108 12.48 4.86 -19.86
CA PRO A 108 11.05 5.08 -19.76
C PRO A 108 10.29 3.77 -19.69
N ASN A 109 9.12 3.79 -19.04
CA ASN A 109 8.29 2.61 -18.84
C ASN A 109 7.92 1.91 -20.16
N ILE A 110 7.76 2.69 -21.23
CA ILE A 110 7.42 2.19 -22.57
C ILE A 110 8.53 1.29 -23.15
N ALA A 111 9.80 1.56 -22.82
CA ALA A 111 10.93 0.76 -23.26
C ALA A 111 11.16 -0.48 -22.39
N ALA A 112 10.60 -0.52 -21.18
CA ALA A 112 10.77 -1.60 -20.22
C ALA A 112 9.73 -2.72 -20.35
N VAL A 113 8.66 -2.53 -21.14
CA VAL A 113 7.62 -3.55 -21.36
C VAL A 113 8.12 -4.62 -22.33
N SER A 114 8.06 -5.89 -21.90
CA SER A 114 8.38 -7.04 -22.77
C SER A 114 7.33 -7.21 -23.88
N GLN A 115 7.78 -7.55 -25.09
CA GLN A 115 6.90 -7.84 -26.23
C GLN A 115 6.30 -9.24 -26.10
N ILE A 116 5.33 -9.40 -25.21
CA ILE A 116 4.58 -10.64 -25.00
C ILE A 116 3.16 -10.44 -25.53
N ASP A 117 2.53 -11.51 -26.00
CA ASP A 117 1.16 -11.45 -26.46
C ASP A 117 0.21 -11.01 -25.34
N LYS A 118 -0.71 -10.11 -25.67
CA LYS A 118 -1.63 -9.48 -24.69
C LYS A 118 -2.49 -10.52 -23.98
N SER A 119 -2.84 -11.60 -24.68
CA SER A 119 -3.64 -12.70 -24.15
C SER A 119 -2.94 -13.40 -22.99
N SER A 120 -1.64 -13.67 -23.11
CA SER A 120 -0.86 -14.37 -22.08
C SER A 120 -0.73 -13.55 -20.81
N VAL A 121 -0.55 -12.23 -20.94
CA VAL A 121 -0.49 -11.31 -19.78
C VAL A 121 -1.83 -11.23 -19.05
N GLN A 122 -2.94 -11.20 -19.77
CA GLN A 122 -4.27 -11.18 -19.16
C GLN A 122 -4.56 -12.49 -18.40
N ILE A 123 -4.23 -13.63 -19.00
CA ILE A 123 -4.43 -14.94 -18.36
C ILE A 123 -3.64 -15.04 -17.06
N THR A 124 -2.35 -14.67 -17.07
CA THR A 124 -1.53 -14.72 -15.85
C THR A 124 -2.01 -13.74 -14.80
N PHE A 125 -2.45 -12.54 -15.19
CA PHE A 125 -3.05 -11.56 -14.28
C PHE A 125 -4.28 -12.12 -13.57
N PHE A 126 -5.24 -12.70 -14.29
CA PHE A 126 -6.44 -13.27 -13.69
C PHE A 126 -6.14 -14.52 -12.85
N LEU A 127 -5.15 -15.32 -13.26
CA LEU A 127 -4.69 -16.46 -12.47
C LEU A 127 -4.12 -16.00 -11.12
N PHE A 128 -3.22 -15.01 -11.12
CA PHE A 128 -2.67 -14.46 -9.86
C PHE A 128 -3.76 -13.78 -9.02
N LEU A 129 -4.67 -13.04 -9.66
CA LEU A 129 -5.81 -12.43 -8.98
C LEU A 129 -6.66 -13.48 -8.26
N ALA A 130 -7.00 -14.59 -8.93
CA ALA A 130 -7.79 -15.67 -8.35
C ALA A 130 -7.06 -16.32 -7.17
N VAL A 131 -5.76 -16.62 -7.32
CA VAL A 131 -4.94 -17.23 -6.27
C VAL A 131 -4.83 -16.32 -5.05
N PHE A 132 -4.47 -15.05 -5.23
CA PHE A 132 -4.34 -14.10 -4.12
C PHE A 132 -5.69 -13.81 -3.44
N THR A 133 -6.79 -13.77 -4.21
CA THR A 133 -8.13 -13.62 -3.62
C THR A 133 -8.50 -14.85 -2.77
N ALA A 134 -8.19 -16.07 -3.22
CA ALA A 134 -8.44 -17.28 -2.46
C ALA A 134 -7.61 -17.31 -1.15
N LEU A 135 -6.34 -16.91 -1.23
CA LEU A 135 -5.47 -16.81 -0.05
C LEU A 135 -5.99 -15.77 0.94
N LEU A 136 -6.41 -14.59 0.47
CA LEU A 136 -6.98 -13.54 1.32
C LEU A 136 -8.24 -14.03 2.06
N ILE A 137 -9.14 -14.75 1.38
CA ILE A 137 -10.34 -15.32 2.00
C ILE A 137 -9.96 -16.37 3.06
N ALA A 138 -8.97 -17.22 2.78
CA ALA A 138 -8.48 -18.21 3.72
C ALA A 138 -7.89 -17.54 4.98
N GLU A 139 -7.06 -16.52 4.79
CA GLU A 139 -6.44 -15.75 5.89
C GLU A 139 -7.49 -15.10 6.78
N ILE A 140 -8.47 -14.39 6.21
CA ILE A 140 -9.56 -13.76 6.96
C ILE A 140 -10.35 -14.82 7.75
N LYS A 141 -10.65 -15.98 7.13
CA LYS A 141 -11.35 -17.07 7.82
C LYS A 141 -10.55 -17.60 9.02
N ILE A 142 -9.25 -17.80 8.85
CA ILE A 142 -8.38 -18.27 9.92
C ILE A 142 -8.34 -17.23 11.05
N MET A 143 -8.10 -15.96 10.73
CA MET A 143 -8.04 -14.88 11.70
C MET A 143 -9.33 -14.78 12.53
N LEU A 144 -10.50 -14.78 11.89
CA LEU A 144 -11.79 -14.72 12.59
C LEU A 144 -12.05 -15.97 13.46
N THR A 145 -11.61 -17.14 12.99
CA THR A 145 -11.73 -18.38 13.75
C THR A 145 -10.86 -18.34 15.01
N GLN A 146 -9.63 -17.82 14.90
CA GLN A 146 -8.73 -17.69 16.06
C GLN A 146 -9.24 -16.66 17.07
N ILE A 147 -9.75 -15.51 16.61
CA ILE A 147 -10.35 -14.48 17.49
C ILE A 147 -11.56 -15.05 18.25
N LYS A 148 -12.40 -15.86 17.59
CA LYS A 148 -13.53 -16.52 18.28
C LYS A 148 -13.06 -17.56 19.29
N LYS A 149 -12.04 -18.35 18.93
CA LYS A 149 -11.50 -19.39 19.82
C LYS A 149 -10.86 -18.79 21.07
N SER A 150 -10.11 -17.69 20.93
CA SER A 150 -9.49 -17.00 22.06
C SER A 150 -10.54 -16.47 23.05
N ALA A 151 -11.64 -15.90 22.56
CA ALA A 151 -12.71 -15.39 23.41
C ALA A 151 -13.37 -16.48 24.28
N ILE A 152 -13.56 -17.68 23.74
CA ILE A 152 -14.17 -18.81 24.47
C ILE A 152 -13.20 -19.34 25.54
N SER A 153 -11.91 -19.45 25.22
CA SER A 153 -10.90 -19.88 26.20
C SER A 153 -10.71 -18.91 27.36
N ASP A 154 -10.97 -17.62 27.18
CA ASP A 154 -10.93 -16.63 28.26
C ASP A 154 -12.15 -16.78 29.21
N GLU A 155 -13.35 -17.03 28.66
CA GLU A 155 -14.56 -17.29 29.45
C GLU A 155 -14.45 -18.58 30.28
N ASP A 156 -13.92 -19.66 29.69
CA ASP A 156 -13.72 -20.94 30.38
C ASP A 156 -12.69 -20.81 31.52
N ASN A 157 -11.60 -20.06 31.33
CA ASN A 157 -10.59 -19.81 32.37
C ASN A 157 -11.15 -18.97 33.54
N GLU A 158 -12.02 -17.98 33.27
CA GLU A 158 -12.64 -17.17 34.32
C GLU A 158 -13.64 -18.00 35.15
N GLN A 159 -14.37 -18.93 34.52
CA GLN A 159 -15.28 -19.85 35.21
C GLN A 159 -14.53 -20.85 36.09
N ILE A 160 -13.40 -21.41 35.62
CA ILE A 160 -12.56 -22.33 36.40
C ILE A 160 -11.95 -21.62 37.62
N ASN A 161 -11.49 -20.38 37.49
CA ASN A 161 -10.95 -19.60 38.61
C ASN A 161 -12.02 -19.28 39.66
N LYS A 162 -13.26 -18.95 39.24
CA LYS A 162 -14.39 -18.74 40.17
C LYS A 162 -14.88 -20.04 40.83
N GLY A 163 -14.74 -21.19 40.16
CA GLY A 163 -15.11 -22.50 40.70
C GLY A 163 -14.08 -23.10 41.67
N GLY A 164 -12.80 -22.73 41.54
CA GLY A 164 -11.70 -23.17 42.42
C GLY A 164 -11.54 -22.37 43.71
N THR A 165 -12.35 -21.32 43.91
CA THR A 165 -12.36 -20.50 45.14
C THR A 165 -13.56 -20.89 46.02
N LYS A 166 -13.61 -22.15 46.48
CA LYS A 166 -14.52 -22.62 47.54
C LYS A 166 -13.80 -23.58 48.46
#